data_AF-A0A550H683-F1
#
_entry.id   AF-A0A550H683-F1
#
_cell.length_a   1.000
_cell.length_b   1.000
_cell.length_c   1.000
_cell.angle_alpha   90.00
_cell.angle_beta   90.00
_cell.angle_gamma   90.00
#
_symmetry.space_group_name_H-M   'P 1'
#
loop_
_entity.id
_entity.type
_entity.pdbx_description
1 polymer ?
#
loop_
_entity_poly.entity_id
_entity_poly.type
_entity_poly.pdbx_seq_one_letter_code
_entity_poly.pdbx_strand_id
1 'polypeptide(L)'
;MQTKKILLDEDQIPKKWYNITPDLPKPLPPFIDHKTKEPGAGIVPRIFPKAILGQEMSRERWIDIPEEVREVYRMWRPSPLYRALELEKALKTPAKIYYKYEG
;
A
#
# COMPACT_ATOMS: atom_id res chain seq x y z
N MET A 1 -26.72 -17.85 -4.25
CA MET A 1 -26.69 -16.39 -4.02
C MET A 1 -25.35 -15.86 -4.51
N GLN A 2 -25.29 -14.76 -5.27
CA GLN A 2 -24.00 -14.15 -5.62
C GLN A 2 -23.41 -13.46 -4.38
N THR A 3 -22.18 -13.83 -4.01
CA THR A 3 -21.46 -13.25 -2.87
C THR A 3 -21.18 -11.77 -3.13
N LYS A 4 -21.87 -10.88 -2.38
CA LYS A 4 -21.71 -9.41 -2.48
C LYS A 4 -20.52 -8.87 -1.68
N LYS A 5 -20.09 -9.61 -0.66
CA LYS A 5 -19.05 -9.21 0.30
C LYS A 5 -18.06 -10.35 0.45
N ILE A 6 -16.79 -10.06 0.24
CA ILE A 6 -15.67 -10.97 0.39
C ILE A 6 -14.90 -10.50 1.62
N LEU A 7 -14.78 -11.40 2.58
CA LEU A 7 -14.02 -11.21 3.80
C LEU A 7 -12.78 -12.10 3.76
N LEU A 8 -11.71 -11.60 4.37
CA LEU A 8 -10.51 -12.37 4.67
C LEU A 8 -10.40 -12.42 6.19
N ASP A 9 -9.92 -13.55 6.70
CA ASP A 9 -9.66 -13.74 8.11
C ASP A 9 -8.40 -12.97 8.55
N GLU A 10 -8.28 -12.66 9.83
CA GLU A 10 -7.15 -11.87 10.38
C GLU A 10 -5.80 -12.57 10.22
N ASP A 11 -5.78 -13.91 10.22
CA ASP A 11 -4.58 -14.70 9.94
C ASP A 11 -4.09 -14.54 8.49
N GLN A 12 -4.97 -14.09 7.59
CA GLN A 12 -4.66 -13.78 6.19
C GLN A 12 -4.16 -12.35 5.95
N ILE A 13 -4.02 -11.51 6.99
CA ILE A 13 -3.35 -10.21 6.85
C ILE A 13 -1.95 -10.44 6.26
N PRO A 14 -1.53 -9.70 5.22
CA PRO A 14 -0.20 -9.85 4.64
C PRO A 14 0.92 -9.70 5.68
N LYS A 15 2.03 -10.42 5.49
CA LYS A 15 3.20 -10.34 6.38
C LYS A 15 4.24 -9.31 5.94
N LYS A 16 4.14 -8.82 4.70
CA LYS A 16 5.12 -7.97 4.04
C LYS A 16 4.42 -6.86 3.27
N TRP A 17 4.99 -5.67 3.26
CA TRP A 17 4.68 -4.62 2.29
C TRP A 17 5.40 -4.91 0.98
N TYR A 18 4.77 -4.53 -0.14
CA TYR A 18 5.37 -4.59 -1.47
C TYR A 18 5.92 -3.23 -1.85
N ASN A 19 7.18 -3.17 -2.25
CA ASN A 19 7.83 -2.00 -2.81
C ASN A 19 7.91 -2.15 -4.33
N ILE A 20 7.27 -1.23 -5.05
CA ILE A 20 7.22 -1.26 -6.52
C ILE A 20 8.52 -0.74 -7.17
N THR A 21 9.32 0.05 -6.44
CA THR A 21 10.54 0.70 -6.94
C THR A 21 11.48 -0.21 -7.75
N PRO A 22 11.84 -1.43 -7.29
CA PRO A 22 12.70 -2.34 -8.06
C PRO A 22 12.07 -2.88 -9.35
N ASP A 23 10.75 -2.81 -9.49
CA ASP A 23 9.99 -3.35 -10.64
C ASP A 23 9.54 -2.23 -11.61
N LEU A 24 9.93 -0.98 -11.36
CA LEU A 24 9.65 0.13 -12.27
C LEU A 24 10.44 -0.01 -13.58
N PRO A 25 9.86 0.42 -14.73
CA PRO A 25 10.53 0.31 -16.03
C PRO A 25 11.79 1.19 -16.14
N LYS A 26 11.92 2.21 -15.30
CA LYS A 26 13.08 3.09 -15.15
C LYS A 26 13.23 3.49 -13.69
N PRO A 27 14.45 3.78 -13.21
CA PRO A 27 14.66 4.24 -11.85
C PRO A 27 13.95 5.58 -11.61
N LEU A 28 13.45 5.76 -10.38
CA LEU A 28 12.96 7.07 -9.94
C LEU A 28 14.12 8.08 -9.93
N PRO A 29 13.84 9.36 -10.26
CA PRO A 29 14.83 10.41 -10.10
C PRO A 29 15.28 10.50 -8.63
N PRO A 30 16.53 10.90 -8.36
CA PRO A 30 16.99 11.08 -7.00
C PRO A 30 16.24 12.22 -6.32
N PHE A 31 16.16 12.17 -4.98
CA PHE A 31 15.76 13.32 -4.19
C PHE A 31 16.65 14.52 -4.49
N ILE A 32 16.06 15.71 -4.52
CA ILE A 32 16.78 16.96 -4.70
C ILE A 32 16.73 17.73 -3.38
N ASP A 33 17.88 18.12 -2.87
CA ASP A 33 17.94 18.99 -1.70
C ASP A 33 17.45 20.39 -2.09
N HIS A 34 16.42 20.88 -1.39
CA HIS A 34 15.85 22.19 -1.66
C HIS A 34 16.85 23.35 -1.53
N LYS A 35 17.88 23.23 -0.67
CA LYS A 35 18.88 24.27 -0.42
C LYS A 35 19.95 24.31 -1.49
N THR A 36 20.55 23.16 -1.77
CA THR A 36 21.69 23.07 -2.71
C THR A 36 21.23 22.95 -4.16
N LYS A 37 19.98 22.53 -4.39
CA LYS A 37 19.43 22.16 -5.71
C LYS A 37 20.14 20.97 -6.37
N GLU A 38 20.91 20.21 -5.59
CA GLU A 38 21.64 19.03 -6.04
C GLU A 38 21.02 17.73 -5.50
N PRO A 39 21.31 16.56 -6.11
CA PRO A 39 20.87 15.27 -5.59
C PRO A 39 21.28 15.04 -4.13
N GLY A 40 20.30 14.78 -3.27
CA GLY A 40 20.52 14.55 -1.85
C GLY A 40 19.24 14.57 -1.01
N ALA A 41 19.30 13.98 0.18
CA ALA A 41 18.16 13.90 1.10
C ALA A 41 17.89 15.22 1.86
N GLY A 42 18.82 16.17 1.84
CA GLY A 42 18.67 17.49 2.48
C GLY A 42 18.23 17.43 3.95
N ILE A 43 17.12 18.11 4.26
CA ILE A 43 16.59 18.19 5.63
C ILE A 43 15.79 16.94 6.05
N VAL A 44 15.42 16.07 5.11
CA VAL A 44 14.54 14.90 5.32
C VAL A 44 15.04 14.00 6.47
N PRO A 45 16.35 13.71 6.61
CA PRO A 45 16.85 12.89 7.72
C PRO A 45 16.72 13.52 9.12
N ARG A 46 16.44 14.83 9.20
CA ARG A 46 16.23 15.54 10.46
C ARG A 46 14.77 15.55 10.92
N ILE A 47 13.84 15.26 10.01
CA ILE A 47 12.39 15.35 10.27
C ILE A 47 11.73 13.98 10.38
N PHE A 48 12.29 12.94 9.76
CA PHE A 48 11.72 11.59 9.77
C PHE A 48 12.55 10.59 10.58
N PRO A 49 11.90 9.60 11.21
CA PRO A 49 12.59 8.49 11.86
C PRO A 49 13.46 7.70 10.88
N LYS A 50 14.59 7.17 11.35
CA LYS A 50 15.51 6.35 10.54
C LYS A 50 14.82 5.15 9.88
N ALA A 51 13.83 4.54 10.54
CA ALA A 51 13.08 3.41 9.99
C ALA A 51 12.28 3.81 8.73
N ILE A 52 11.63 4.96 8.75
CA ILE A 52 10.89 5.50 7.59
C ILE A 52 11.85 5.83 6.45
N LEU A 53 12.99 6.47 6.75
CA LEU A 53 14.03 6.75 5.76
C LEU A 53 14.60 5.48 5.12
N GLY A 54 14.81 4.44 5.93
CA GLY A 54 15.31 3.15 5.46
C GLY A 54 14.33 2.49 4.48
N GLN A 55 13.03 2.57 4.75
CA GLN A 55 12.00 2.07 3.84
C GLN A 55 11.93 2.90 2.54
N GLU A 56 11.97 4.23 2.64
CA GLU A 56 11.93 5.15 1.49
C GLU A 56 13.11 4.94 0.53
N MET A 57 14.30 4.65 1.06
CA MET A 57 15.50 4.40 0.26
C MET A 57 15.71 2.93 -0.10
N SER A 58 14.80 2.04 0.33
CA SER A 58 14.96 0.60 0.14
C SER A 58 14.84 0.20 -1.32
N ARG A 59 15.71 -0.73 -1.73
CA ARG A 59 15.65 -1.42 -3.03
C ARG A 59 15.07 -2.84 -2.92
N GLU A 60 14.69 -3.25 -1.72
CA GLU A 60 14.07 -4.55 -1.50
C GLU A 60 12.63 -4.54 -2.02
N ARG A 61 12.24 -5.59 -2.73
CA ARG A 61 10.87 -5.77 -3.26
C ARG A 61 9.85 -6.03 -2.16
N TRP A 62 10.26 -6.70 -1.09
CA TRP A 62 9.40 -7.11 0.01
C TRP A 62 10.02 -6.64 1.33
N ILE A 63 9.26 -5.88 2.11
CA ILE A 63 9.67 -5.38 3.41
C ILE A 63 8.77 -6.02 4.46
N ASP A 64 9.34 -6.70 5.44
CA ASP A 64 8.55 -7.33 6.51
C ASP A 64 7.79 -6.26 7.31
N ILE A 65 6.51 -6.54 7.59
CA ILE A 65 5.70 -5.70 8.47
C ILE A 65 6.12 -6.03 9.90
N PRO A 66 6.59 -5.07 10.70
CA PRO A 66 6.91 -5.31 12.10
C PRO A 66 5.70 -5.89 12.83
N GLU A 67 5.92 -6.88 13.71
CA GLU A 67 4.83 -7.59 14.37
C GLU A 67 3.90 -6.63 15.12
N GLU A 68 4.46 -5.65 15.84
CA GLU A 68 3.69 -4.62 16.56
C GLU A 68 2.76 -3.81 15.63
N VAL A 69 3.20 -3.50 14.42
CA VAL A 69 2.38 -2.79 13.42
C VAL A 69 1.28 -3.70 12.90
N ARG A 70 1.57 -4.98 12.72
CA ARG A 70 0.60 -5.96 12.24
C ARG A 70 -0.47 -6.27 13.28
N GLU A 71 -0.10 -6.34 14.56
CA GLU A 71 -1.05 -6.47 15.66
C GLU A 71 -2.00 -5.27 15.72
N VAL A 72 -1.49 -4.06 15.49
CA VAL A 72 -2.34 -2.87 15.34
C VAL A 72 -3.30 -3.01 14.15
N TYR A 73 -2.85 -3.55 13.02
CA TYR A 73 -3.74 -3.77 11.88
C TYR A 73 -4.91 -4.70 12.19
N ARG A 74 -4.74 -5.73 13.03
CA ARG A 74 -5.82 -6.68 13.37
C ARG A 74 -7.05 -6.00 13.97
N MET A 75 -6.92 -4.82 14.57
CA MET A 75 -8.06 -4.09 15.12
C MET A 75 -9.13 -3.71 14.08
N TRP A 76 -8.76 -3.56 12.79
CA TRP A 76 -9.71 -3.16 11.72
C TRP A 76 -9.36 -3.71 10.32
N ARG A 77 -8.35 -4.57 10.21
CA ARG A 77 -7.94 -5.24 8.97
C ARG A 77 -8.14 -6.76 9.12
N PRO A 78 -8.37 -7.48 8.01
CA PRO A 78 -8.48 -7.01 6.63
C PRO A 78 -9.79 -6.27 6.34
N SER A 79 -9.71 -5.18 5.58
CA SER A 79 -10.88 -4.48 5.06
C SER A 79 -11.66 -5.35 4.06
N PRO A 80 -13.00 -5.30 4.03
CA PRO A 80 -13.81 -6.07 3.09
C PRO A 80 -13.59 -5.66 1.63
N LEU A 81 -13.75 -6.62 0.72
CA LEU A 81 -13.87 -6.39 -0.72
C LEU A 81 -15.33 -6.61 -1.12
N TYR A 82 -15.96 -5.63 -1.73
CA TYR A 82 -17.37 -5.72 -2.14
C TYR A 82 -17.49 -5.82 -3.65
N ARG A 83 -18.55 -6.50 -4.10
CA ARG A 83 -18.98 -6.50 -5.51
C ARG A 83 -20.18 -5.56 -5.69
N ALA A 84 -20.05 -4.58 -6.56
CA ALA A 84 -21.03 -3.53 -6.77
C ALA A 84 -22.15 -3.94 -7.75
N LEU A 85 -22.95 -4.97 -7.40
CA LEU A 85 -23.97 -5.54 -8.30
C LEU A 85 -25.02 -4.53 -8.79
N GLU A 86 -25.45 -3.59 -7.95
CA GLU A 86 -26.44 -2.59 -8.37
C GLU A 86 -25.83 -1.56 -9.33
N LEU A 87 -24.54 -1.25 -9.17
CA LEU A 87 -23.80 -0.41 -10.12
C LEU A 87 -23.61 -1.14 -11.46
N GLU A 88 -23.25 -2.43 -11.43
CA GLU A 88 -23.16 -3.27 -12.64
C GLU A 88 -24.48 -3.25 -13.44
N LYS A 89 -25.62 -3.41 -12.75
CA LYS A 89 -26.97 -3.34 -13.36
C LYS A 89 -27.30 -1.97 -13.91
N ALA A 90 -27.07 -0.90 -13.13
CA ALA A 90 -27.36 0.47 -13.53
C ALA A 90 -26.58 0.86 -14.80
N LEU A 91 -25.32 0.41 -14.90
CA LEU A 91 -24.46 0.63 -16.06
C LEU A 91 -24.73 -0.33 -17.23
N LYS A 92 -25.53 -1.38 -17.03
CA LYS A 92 -25.76 -2.46 -18.00
C LYS A 92 -24.45 -3.04 -18.56
N THR A 93 -23.42 -3.14 -17.72
CA THR A 93 -22.09 -3.58 -18.13
C THR A 93 -21.91 -5.09 -17.95
N PRO A 94 -21.19 -5.78 -18.86
CA PRO A 94 -20.75 -7.15 -18.61
C PRO A 94 -19.58 -7.24 -17.63
N ALA A 95 -18.94 -6.10 -17.32
CA ALA A 95 -17.81 -6.05 -16.39
C ALA A 95 -18.27 -6.35 -14.95
N LYS A 96 -17.41 -7.01 -14.19
CA LYS A 96 -17.59 -7.19 -12.74
C LYS A 96 -16.87 -6.06 -12.03
N ILE A 97 -17.57 -5.34 -11.16
CA ILE A 97 -17.02 -4.18 -10.46
C ILE A 97 -16.83 -4.55 -8.99
N TYR A 98 -15.58 -4.46 -8.53
CA TYR A 98 -15.21 -4.66 -7.14
C TYR A 98 -14.58 -3.40 -6.58
N TYR A 99 -14.80 -3.14 -5.30
CA TYR A 99 -14.14 -2.04 -4.60
C TYR A 99 -13.61 -2.51 -3.24
N LYS A 100 -12.37 -2.11 -2.95
CA LYS A 100 -11.71 -2.32 -1.67
C LYS A 100 -12.18 -1.22 -0.73
N TYR A 101 -12.93 -1.58 0.32
CA TYR A 101 -13.56 -0.61 1.20
C TYR A 101 -12.67 -0.31 2.41
N GLU A 102 -11.97 0.83 2.34
CA GLU A 102 -10.96 1.26 3.32
C GLU A 102 -11.48 2.26 4.37
N GLY A 103 -12.80 2.54 4.36
CA GLY A 103 -13.46 3.52 5.23
C GLY A 103 -14.05 2.96 6.51
#